data_AF-B7K4F8-F1
#
_entry.id   AF-B7K4F8-F1
#
_cell.length_a   1.000
_cell.length_b   1.000
_cell.length_c   1.000
_cell.angle_alpha   90.00
_cell.angle_beta   90.00
_cell.angle_gamma   90.00
#
_symmetry.space_group_name_H-M   'P 1'
#
loop_
_entity.id
_entity.type
_entity.pdbx_description
1 polymer ?
#
loop_
_entity_poly.entity_id
_entity_poly.type
_entity_poly.pdbx_seq_one_letter_code
_entity_poly.pdbx_strand_id
1 'polypeptide(L)'
;MLNQYNLDDGVWRLRLVWTTLGRSSWLITLIWLCLILPAQAAREMRVAISKGVSSVKVGSSTPAIVRDGAGRKLGELAALDAFTVKPGGNGVSLDKWNTSQIVIEPTIDGVVWIGDRWYRGRVRLLRQGKGVTAVNLVNLEEYLYSVVGSEAYPTWPMEALKSQAVVARTYALYQASKASNRYYDLDTTTKTQVYKGLETEFVTTHEAVNGTLGQVLTYNGKVILAAFHSSSGGHTENVEDVWSSPLPYLRGVIDYDQTAPVFQWNKAVNAGEMGQLIGGVGTVRSLVPQRITPHGRIINLRVVGTGGSKNISDDQLRKALGLKSTLFTVSSNNGIFQFDGRGYGHGIGLSQWGTHYLAQQGMPYDQIVSHYYKNAQLTTLN
;
A
#
# COMPACT_ATOMS: atom_id res chain seq x y z
N MET A 1 -37.01 55.84 61.49
CA MET A 1 -37.60 57.02 60.84
C MET A 1 -36.99 57.16 59.46
N LEU A 2 -37.84 57.13 58.42
CA LEU A 2 -37.73 57.76 57.09
C LEU A 2 -36.39 57.57 56.34
N ASN A 3 -36.25 56.67 55.37
CA ASN A 3 -36.78 56.68 53.98
C ASN A 3 -36.26 57.86 53.13
N GLN A 4 -35.34 57.59 52.18
CA GLN A 4 -35.52 57.84 50.74
C GLN A 4 -34.26 57.52 49.90
N TYR A 5 -34.52 56.88 48.77
CA TYR A 5 -33.66 56.56 47.63
C TYR A 5 -33.11 57.81 46.91
N ASN A 6 -31.92 57.77 46.31
CA ASN A 6 -31.77 57.69 44.84
C ASN A 6 -30.31 57.52 44.36
N LEU A 7 -30.22 57.10 43.10
CA LEU A 7 -29.16 56.45 42.33
C LEU A 7 -28.02 57.35 41.80
N ASP A 8 -26.94 56.64 41.43
CA ASP A 8 -25.95 56.87 40.35
C ASP A 8 -25.02 58.10 40.37
N ASP A 9 -23.72 57.84 40.57
CA ASP A 9 -22.68 57.94 39.52
C ASP A 9 -21.27 57.85 40.15
N GLY A 10 -20.76 56.61 40.24
CA GLY A 10 -19.45 56.30 40.84
C GLY A 10 -18.37 56.09 39.78
N VAL A 11 -17.71 57.17 39.37
CA VAL A 11 -16.48 57.16 38.55
C VAL A 11 -15.35 56.52 39.34
N TRP A 12 -15.05 55.24 39.08
CA TRP A 12 -13.85 54.58 39.62
C TRP A 12 -12.70 54.61 38.61
N ARG A 13 -11.73 55.48 38.90
CA ARG A 13 -10.41 55.51 38.25
C ARG A 13 -9.65 54.22 38.60
N LEU A 14 -9.54 53.28 37.66
CA LEU A 14 -8.54 52.21 37.73
C LEU A 14 -7.17 52.77 37.34
N ARG A 15 -6.29 52.92 38.33
CA ARG A 15 -4.86 53.14 38.13
C ARG A 15 -4.26 51.89 37.49
N LEU A 16 -3.82 52.00 36.25
CA LEU A 16 -2.98 51.00 35.59
C LEU A 16 -1.61 50.99 36.28
N VAL A 17 -1.35 49.99 37.12
CA VAL A 17 -0.01 49.72 37.62
C VAL A 17 0.73 48.99 36.50
N TRP A 18 1.60 49.72 35.80
CA TRP A 18 2.57 49.14 34.88
C TRP A 18 3.66 48.43 35.70
N THR A 19 3.44 47.15 36.02
CA THR A 19 4.54 46.28 36.42
C THR A 19 5.34 45.91 35.18
N THR A 20 6.63 46.23 35.25
CA THR A 20 7.68 45.98 34.27
C THR A 20 7.71 44.54 33.75
N LEU A 21 7.04 44.28 32.63
CA LEU A 21 7.35 43.14 31.77
C LEU A 21 8.56 43.50 30.92
N GLY A 22 9.71 42.99 31.32
CA GLY A 22 10.97 43.16 30.61
C GLY A 22 10.88 42.68 29.15
N ARG A 23 11.82 43.16 28.34
CA ARG A 23 12.00 42.95 26.89
C ARG A 23 12.11 41.49 26.40
N SER A 24 11.69 40.51 27.18
CA SER A 24 11.78 39.07 26.89
C SER A 24 10.42 38.37 26.69
N SER A 25 9.30 39.09 26.78
CA SER A 25 7.96 38.47 26.65
C SER A 25 7.54 38.08 25.23
N TRP A 26 8.30 38.47 24.20
CA TRP A 26 8.04 38.08 22.80
C TRP A 26 8.77 36.78 22.40
N LEU A 27 9.84 36.42 23.11
CA LEU A 27 10.59 35.19 22.90
C LEU A 27 9.84 33.97 23.48
N ILE A 28 9.08 34.15 24.56
CA ILE A 28 8.32 33.06 25.20
C ILE A 28 7.06 32.69 24.38
N THR A 29 6.44 33.66 23.68
CA THR A 29 5.33 33.38 22.76
C THR A 29 5.79 32.75 21.44
N LEU A 30 6.99 33.08 20.95
CA LEU A 30 7.61 32.38 19.81
C LEU A 30 8.02 30.94 20.13
N ILE A 31 8.46 30.66 21.36
CA ILE A 31 8.81 29.30 21.80
C ILE A 31 7.56 28.42 21.97
N TRP A 32 6.40 28.99 22.33
CA TRP A 32 5.13 28.25 22.39
C TRP A 32 4.49 27.99 21.03
N LEU A 33 4.73 28.85 20.03
CA LEU A 33 4.27 28.64 18.64
C LEU A 33 5.11 27.62 17.85
N CYS A 34 6.33 27.29 18.31
CA CYS A 34 7.18 26.27 17.70
C CYS A 34 7.03 24.86 18.29
N LEU A 35 6.14 24.64 19.28
CA LEU A 35 6.00 23.35 19.97
C LEU A 35 4.66 22.63 19.75
N ILE A 36 3.84 23.06 18.79
CA ILE A 36 2.63 22.32 18.37
C ILE A 36 2.64 22.07 16.86
N LEU A 37 3.72 21.45 16.39
CA LEU A 37 3.58 20.39 15.42
C LEU A 37 4.35 19.23 16.05
N PRO A 38 3.75 18.06 16.32
CA PRO A 38 4.59 16.89 16.36
C PRO A 38 5.22 16.85 14.97
N ALA A 39 6.52 17.15 14.89
CA ALA A 39 7.34 16.70 13.79
C ALA A 39 7.39 15.17 13.95
N GLN A 40 6.26 14.54 13.69
CA GLN A 40 6.12 13.12 13.62
C GLN A 40 7.11 12.75 12.53
N ALA A 41 8.20 12.10 12.92
CA ALA A 41 9.35 11.94 12.06
C ALA A 41 8.86 11.29 10.77
N ALA A 42 8.90 12.05 9.68
CA ALA A 42 8.49 11.63 8.35
C ALA A 42 9.14 10.27 8.06
N ARG A 43 8.34 9.20 8.08
CA ARG A 43 8.86 7.85 7.90
C ARG A 43 9.28 7.69 6.44
N GLU A 44 10.58 7.62 6.18
CA GLU A 44 11.09 7.30 4.84
C GLU A 44 10.88 5.80 4.55
N MET A 45 10.34 5.52 3.37
CA MET A 45 10.15 4.19 2.79
C MET A 45 11.16 3.98 1.68
N ARG A 46 11.83 2.82 1.70
CA ARG A 46 12.82 2.42 0.68
C ARG A 46 12.18 1.37 -0.22
N VAL A 47 11.73 1.76 -1.41
CA VAL A 47 10.96 0.89 -2.32
C VAL A 47 11.81 0.52 -3.53
N ALA A 48 12.10 -0.78 -3.71
CA ALA A 48 12.86 -1.25 -4.87
C ALA A 48 11.99 -1.26 -6.14
N ILE A 49 12.24 -0.31 -7.04
CA ILE A 49 11.51 -0.14 -8.30
C ILE A 49 12.02 -1.11 -9.37
N SER A 50 13.35 -1.28 -9.47
CA SER A 50 13.99 -2.26 -10.34
C SER A 50 15.09 -2.99 -9.59
N LYS A 51 15.23 -4.31 -9.82
CA LYS A 51 16.14 -5.18 -9.07
C LYS A 51 17.08 -5.94 -10.01
N GLY A 52 18.39 -5.78 -9.81
CA GLY A 52 19.42 -6.54 -10.53
C GLY A 52 19.38 -6.40 -12.06
N VAL A 53 18.91 -5.26 -12.58
CA VAL A 53 18.81 -5.03 -14.04
C VAL A 53 20.17 -4.67 -14.65
N SER A 54 20.35 -4.94 -15.95
CA SER A 54 21.61 -4.63 -16.65
C SER A 54 21.86 -3.12 -16.77
N SER A 55 20.79 -2.33 -16.83
CA SER A 55 20.82 -0.87 -16.76
C SER A 55 19.46 -0.31 -16.36
N VAL A 56 19.42 0.92 -15.88
CA VAL A 56 18.18 1.65 -15.59
C VAL A 56 18.34 3.12 -15.96
N LYS A 57 17.32 3.72 -16.58
CA LYS A 57 17.29 5.16 -16.85
C LYS A 57 16.84 5.90 -15.60
N VAL A 58 17.50 7.00 -15.27
CA VAL A 58 17.13 7.89 -14.17
C VAL A 58 17.20 9.35 -14.60
N GLY A 59 16.45 10.20 -13.92
CA GLY A 59 16.44 11.64 -14.18
C GLY A 59 15.77 12.37 -13.02
N SER A 60 15.67 13.69 -13.14
CA SER A 60 15.04 14.56 -12.14
C SER A 60 14.22 15.64 -12.84
N SER A 61 13.08 16.02 -12.30
CA SER A 61 12.24 17.11 -12.86
C SER A 61 12.83 18.50 -12.60
N THR A 62 13.66 18.63 -11.56
CA THR A 62 14.40 19.84 -11.19
C THR A 62 15.90 19.54 -11.22
N PRO A 63 16.80 20.56 -11.15
CA PRO A 63 18.20 20.29 -10.92
C PRO A 63 18.36 19.41 -9.67
N ALA A 64 19.23 18.40 -9.74
CA ALA A 64 19.38 17.43 -8.65
C ALA A 64 20.81 17.39 -8.12
N ILE A 65 20.95 17.26 -6.81
CA ILE A 65 22.23 17.01 -6.17
C ILE A 65 22.53 15.51 -6.26
N VAL A 66 23.73 15.17 -6.72
CA VAL A 66 24.21 13.78 -6.74
C VAL A 66 25.13 13.55 -5.56
N ARG A 67 24.88 12.49 -4.79
CA ARG A 67 25.66 12.11 -3.61
C ARG A 67 26.17 10.68 -3.71
N ASP A 68 27.28 10.40 -3.03
CA ASP A 68 27.75 9.04 -2.79
C ASP A 68 26.96 8.35 -1.66
N GLY A 69 27.24 7.07 -1.43
CA GLY A 69 26.64 6.29 -0.33
C GLY A 69 26.99 6.78 1.09
N ALA A 70 27.96 7.68 1.23
CA ALA A 70 28.31 8.33 2.50
C ALA A 70 27.68 9.74 2.64
N GLY A 71 26.86 10.16 1.66
CA GLY A 71 26.19 11.46 1.65
C GLY A 71 27.03 12.63 1.12
N ARG A 72 28.27 12.38 0.65
CA ARG A 72 29.13 13.44 0.10
C ARG A 72 28.62 13.86 -1.28
N LYS A 73 28.57 15.18 -1.53
CA LYS A 73 28.17 15.73 -2.83
C LYS A 73 29.22 15.37 -3.89
N LEU A 74 28.79 14.68 -4.94
CA LEU A 74 29.58 14.33 -6.11
C LEU A 74 29.45 15.37 -7.24
N GLY A 75 28.29 16.04 -7.30
CA GLY A 75 28.00 17.10 -8.26
C GLY A 75 26.50 17.30 -8.42
N GLU A 76 26.08 17.73 -9.61
CA GLU A 76 24.69 18.07 -9.92
C GLU A 76 24.28 17.50 -11.28
N LEU A 77 22.99 17.19 -11.43
CA LEU A 77 22.32 16.87 -12.69
C LEU A 77 21.44 18.05 -13.11
N ALA A 78 21.41 18.34 -14.40
CA ALA A 78 20.43 19.24 -14.96
C ALA A 78 19.02 18.63 -14.88
N ALA A 79 18.01 19.50 -14.82
CA ALA A 79 16.61 19.10 -14.87
C ALA A 79 16.27 18.47 -16.22
N LEU A 80 15.37 17.48 -16.19
CA LEU A 80 14.78 16.78 -17.35
C LEU A 80 15.75 15.98 -18.22
N ASP A 81 17.05 16.00 -17.92
CA ASP A 81 18.01 15.11 -18.53
C ASP A 81 17.85 13.67 -18.02
N ALA A 82 18.01 12.71 -18.93
CA ALA A 82 17.93 11.29 -18.65
C ALA A 82 19.32 10.64 -18.71
N PHE A 83 19.69 9.95 -17.64
CA PHE A 83 20.98 9.30 -17.48
C PHE A 83 20.80 7.78 -17.40
N THR A 84 21.68 7.03 -18.07
CA THR A 84 21.67 5.57 -17.98
C THR A 84 22.65 5.11 -16.91
N VAL A 85 22.12 4.41 -15.91
CA VAL A 85 22.90 3.81 -14.82
C VAL A 85 23.24 2.38 -15.21
N LYS A 86 24.52 2.00 -15.04
CA LYS A 86 25.03 0.66 -15.32
C LYS A 86 25.89 0.16 -14.15
N PRO A 87 26.14 -1.16 -14.02
CA PRO A 87 27.17 -1.65 -13.12
C PRO A 87 28.53 -1.05 -13.49
N GLY A 88 29.27 -0.52 -12.52
CA GLY A 88 30.59 0.08 -12.74
C GLY A 88 31.58 -0.36 -11.67
N GLY A 89 32.72 -0.94 -12.04
CA GLY A 89 33.72 -1.43 -11.08
C GLY A 89 33.11 -2.32 -9.99
N ASN A 90 33.17 -1.87 -8.73
CA ASN A 90 32.55 -2.52 -7.56
C ASN A 90 31.18 -1.93 -7.15
N GLY A 91 30.65 -0.98 -7.91
CA GLY A 91 29.39 -0.27 -7.62
C GLY A 91 28.59 0.06 -8.89
N VAL A 92 28.15 1.31 -9.00
CA VAL A 92 27.34 1.82 -10.10
C VAL A 92 28.02 3.00 -10.79
N SER A 93 27.80 3.08 -12.11
CA SER A 93 28.24 4.19 -12.95
C SER A 93 27.04 5.03 -13.37
N LEU A 94 27.11 6.34 -13.17
CA LEU A 94 26.17 7.35 -13.64
C LEU A 94 27.00 8.50 -14.22
N ASP A 95 26.88 8.78 -15.52
CA ASP A 95 27.68 9.80 -16.20
C ASP A 95 29.19 9.64 -15.86
N LYS A 96 29.83 10.66 -15.30
CA LYS A 96 31.24 10.66 -14.88
C LYS A 96 31.51 10.00 -13.53
N TRP A 97 30.48 9.66 -12.76
CA TRP A 97 30.64 9.13 -11.40
C TRP A 97 30.60 7.61 -11.38
N ASN A 98 31.57 7.01 -10.71
CA ASN A 98 31.65 5.56 -10.47
C ASN A 98 31.92 5.32 -8.98
N THR A 99 30.88 4.92 -8.25
CA THR A 99 30.93 4.79 -6.78
C THR A 99 30.12 3.59 -6.32
N SER A 100 30.28 3.18 -5.06
CA SER A 100 29.55 2.03 -4.50
C SER A 100 28.02 2.23 -4.52
N GLN A 101 27.57 3.46 -4.28
CA GLN A 101 26.16 3.86 -4.33
C GLN A 101 26.05 5.32 -4.75
N ILE A 102 25.02 5.65 -5.51
CA ILE A 102 24.69 7.02 -5.92
C ILE A 102 23.27 7.35 -5.45
N VAL A 103 23.09 8.53 -4.86
CA VAL A 103 21.77 9.08 -4.53
C VAL A 103 21.54 10.34 -5.36
N ILE A 104 20.41 10.40 -6.06
CA ILE A 104 19.97 11.58 -6.83
C ILE A 104 18.86 12.25 -6.02
N GLU A 105 19.08 13.50 -5.66
CA GLU A 105 18.19 14.30 -4.82
C GLU A 105 17.71 15.53 -5.61
N PRO A 106 16.47 15.52 -6.13
CA PRO A 106 15.90 16.71 -6.74
C PRO A 106 15.92 17.89 -5.77
N THR A 107 16.10 19.10 -6.28
CA THR A 107 15.84 20.33 -5.51
C THR A 107 14.34 20.48 -5.22
N ILE A 108 13.99 21.46 -4.39
CA ILE A 108 12.64 21.69 -3.80
C ILE A 108 11.50 21.34 -4.78
N ASP A 109 10.55 20.54 -4.31
CA ASP A 109 9.37 20.02 -5.03
C ASP A 109 9.67 19.17 -6.29
N GLY A 110 10.92 18.77 -6.48
CA GLY A 110 11.34 17.90 -7.57
C GLY A 110 10.98 16.42 -7.36
N VAL A 111 10.87 15.71 -8.47
CA VAL A 111 10.57 14.27 -8.54
C VAL A 111 11.64 13.56 -9.37
N VAL A 112 11.81 12.26 -9.13
CA VAL A 112 12.80 11.43 -9.82
C VAL A 112 12.15 10.55 -10.88
N TRP A 113 12.77 10.48 -12.06
CA TRP A 113 12.43 9.48 -13.06
C TRP A 113 13.18 8.19 -12.75
N ILE A 114 12.50 7.05 -12.76
CA ILE A 114 13.13 5.73 -12.56
C ILE A 114 12.56 4.75 -13.58
N GLY A 115 13.38 4.35 -14.54
CA GLY A 115 13.01 3.44 -15.60
C GLY A 115 12.06 4.10 -16.60
N ASP A 116 10.77 4.07 -16.28
CA ASP A 116 9.66 4.37 -17.19
C ASP A 116 8.66 5.42 -16.66
N ARG A 117 8.83 5.91 -15.42
CA ARG A 117 7.88 6.86 -14.81
C ARG A 117 8.50 7.73 -13.71
N TRP A 118 7.72 8.74 -13.29
CA TRP A 118 8.06 9.69 -12.23
C TRP A 118 7.64 9.22 -10.84
N TYR A 119 8.49 9.45 -9.84
CA TYR A 119 8.26 9.14 -8.43
C TYR A 119 8.64 10.32 -7.53
N ARG A 120 7.91 10.51 -6.43
CA ARG A 120 8.27 11.47 -5.39
C ARG A 120 9.57 11.08 -4.68
N GLY A 121 10.18 12.04 -4.00
CA GLY A 121 11.37 11.84 -3.19
C GLY A 121 12.63 11.69 -4.04
N ARG A 122 13.50 10.77 -3.64
CA ARG A 122 14.86 10.60 -4.18
C ARG A 122 15.05 9.19 -4.74
N VAL A 123 16.11 8.98 -5.51
CA VAL A 123 16.49 7.62 -5.96
C VAL A 123 17.89 7.27 -5.51
N ARG A 124 18.02 6.10 -4.89
CA ARG A 124 19.29 5.46 -4.56
C ARG A 124 19.58 4.32 -5.54
N LEU A 125 20.77 4.34 -6.09
CA LEU A 125 21.29 3.40 -7.06
C LEU A 125 22.42 2.63 -6.43
N LEU A 126 22.33 1.30 -6.47
CA LEU A 126 23.34 0.42 -5.91
C LEU A 126 23.49 -0.85 -6.73
N ARG A 127 24.67 -1.45 -6.66
CA ARG A 127 24.93 -2.73 -7.32
C ARG A 127 24.37 -3.87 -6.48
N GLN A 128 23.64 -4.78 -7.11
CA GLN A 128 23.22 -6.05 -6.50
C GLN A 128 23.54 -7.20 -7.46
N GLY A 129 24.56 -7.99 -7.11
CA GLY A 129 25.10 -9.03 -7.98
C GLY A 129 25.70 -8.43 -9.26
N LYS A 130 25.29 -8.95 -10.43
CA LYS A 130 25.76 -8.46 -11.73
C LYS A 130 24.99 -7.24 -12.25
N GLY A 131 23.92 -6.81 -11.58
CA GLY A 131 23.04 -5.73 -12.04
C GLY A 131 22.97 -4.54 -11.09
N VAL A 132 22.18 -3.56 -11.50
CA VAL A 132 21.82 -2.35 -10.76
C VAL A 132 20.45 -2.53 -10.13
N THR A 133 20.27 -2.01 -8.92
CA THR A 133 18.98 -1.89 -8.25
C THR A 133 18.70 -0.41 -8.03
N ALA A 134 17.53 0.06 -8.46
CA ALA A 134 17.04 1.40 -8.18
C ALA A 134 16.01 1.36 -7.05
N VAL A 135 16.29 2.09 -5.98
CA VAL A 135 15.46 2.17 -4.78
C VAL A 135 14.94 3.59 -4.66
N ASN A 136 13.63 3.77 -4.73
CA ASN A 136 12.99 5.04 -4.43
C ASN A 136 12.97 5.26 -2.92
N LEU A 137 13.44 6.43 -2.48
CA LEU A 137 13.44 6.89 -1.10
C LEU A 137 12.37 7.97 -0.99
N VAL A 138 11.26 7.68 -0.32
CA VAL A 138 10.05 8.51 -0.35
C VAL A 138 9.39 8.56 1.02
N ASN A 139 8.74 9.67 1.37
CA ASN A 139 7.93 9.74 2.59
C ASN A 139 6.77 8.72 2.51
N LEU A 140 6.46 8.04 3.63
CA LEU A 140 5.37 7.04 3.69
C LEU A 140 4.04 7.59 3.19
N GLU A 141 3.67 8.82 3.56
CA GLU A 141 2.42 9.44 3.16
C GLU A 141 2.41 9.76 1.67
N GLU A 142 3.53 10.25 1.15
CA GLU A 142 3.70 10.49 -0.30
C GLU A 142 3.66 9.19 -1.12
N TYR A 143 4.24 8.11 -0.60
CA TYR A 143 4.12 6.78 -1.18
C TYR A 143 2.65 6.33 -1.27
N LEU A 144 1.87 6.62 -0.24
CA LEU A 144 0.46 6.22 -0.18
C LEU A 144 -0.43 6.98 -1.17
N TYR A 145 -0.08 8.20 -1.57
CA TYR A 145 -0.81 8.91 -2.64
C TYR A 145 -0.92 8.08 -3.91
N SER A 146 0.17 7.40 -4.27
CA SER A 146 0.25 6.53 -5.45
C SER A 146 -0.39 5.16 -5.20
N VAL A 147 -0.15 4.55 -4.04
CA VAL A 147 -0.69 3.22 -3.71
C VAL A 147 -2.21 3.25 -3.65
N VAL A 148 -2.80 4.26 -2.99
CA VAL A 148 -4.27 4.35 -2.88
C VAL A 148 -4.90 4.47 -4.27
N GLY A 149 -4.37 5.30 -5.16
CA GLY A 149 -4.90 5.41 -6.53
C GLY A 149 -4.52 4.25 -7.45
N SER A 150 -3.59 3.38 -7.05
CA SER A 150 -3.30 2.13 -7.74
C SER A 150 -4.26 1.01 -7.35
N GLU A 151 -4.84 1.08 -6.14
CA GLU A 151 -5.65 0.03 -5.53
C GLU A 151 -7.16 0.34 -5.54
N ALA A 152 -7.54 1.63 -5.54
CA ALA A 152 -8.91 2.10 -5.56
C ALA A 152 -9.13 3.16 -6.64
N TYR A 153 -10.35 3.25 -7.17
CA TYR A 153 -10.69 4.30 -8.13
C TYR A 153 -10.77 5.65 -7.41
N PRO A 154 -10.16 6.72 -7.94
CA PRO A 154 -10.12 8.03 -7.28
C PRO A 154 -11.49 8.71 -7.16
N THR A 155 -12.51 8.21 -7.87
CA THR A 155 -13.90 8.67 -7.82
C THR A 155 -14.75 7.95 -6.77
N TRP A 156 -14.17 6.98 -6.05
CA TRP A 156 -14.87 6.30 -4.96
C TRP A 156 -15.17 7.26 -3.80
N PRO A 157 -16.18 6.97 -2.96
CA PRO A 157 -16.48 7.77 -1.79
C PRO A 157 -15.24 7.97 -0.91
N MET A 158 -15.10 9.17 -0.34
CA MET A 158 -13.93 9.54 0.46
C MET A 158 -13.67 8.55 1.60
N GLU A 159 -14.72 8.04 2.24
CA GLU A 159 -14.58 7.06 3.34
C GLU A 159 -14.02 5.70 2.87
N ALA A 160 -14.26 5.30 1.61
CA ALA A 160 -13.62 4.14 1.01
C ALA A 160 -12.12 4.39 0.74
N LEU A 161 -11.78 5.58 0.23
CA LEU A 161 -10.38 5.98 0.00
C LEU A 161 -9.59 6.09 1.31
N LYS A 162 -10.19 6.66 2.37
CA LYS A 162 -9.60 6.70 3.72
C LYS A 162 -9.38 5.29 4.29
N SER A 163 -10.35 4.40 4.12
CA SER A 163 -10.21 2.99 4.54
C SER A 163 -9.02 2.33 3.84
N GLN A 164 -8.90 2.53 2.51
CA GLN A 164 -7.78 2.03 1.73
C GLN A 164 -6.44 2.66 2.16
N ALA A 165 -6.41 3.95 2.51
CA ALA A 165 -5.21 4.63 2.99
C ALA A 165 -4.70 4.04 4.31
N VAL A 166 -5.58 3.87 5.32
CA VAL A 166 -5.24 3.25 6.61
C VAL A 166 -4.73 1.81 6.42
N VAL A 167 -5.44 1.02 5.61
CA VAL A 167 -5.05 -0.38 5.35
C VAL A 167 -3.72 -0.44 4.60
N ALA A 168 -3.52 0.42 3.59
CA ALA A 168 -2.28 0.46 2.85
C ALA A 168 -1.09 0.90 3.71
N ARG A 169 -1.26 1.93 4.54
CA ARG A 169 -0.24 2.37 5.50
C ARG A 169 0.16 1.23 6.44
N THR A 170 -0.84 0.57 7.01
CA THR A 170 -0.65 -0.56 7.92
C THR A 170 0.10 -1.70 7.24
N TYR A 171 -0.32 -2.07 6.03
CA TYR A 171 0.30 -3.15 5.26
C TYR A 171 1.74 -2.83 4.88
N ALA A 172 2.02 -1.62 4.38
CA ALA A 172 3.36 -1.18 4.02
C ALA A 172 4.33 -1.25 5.22
N LEU A 173 3.88 -0.79 6.40
CA LEU A 173 4.67 -0.85 7.64
C LEU A 173 4.87 -2.29 8.13
N TYR A 174 3.83 -3.13 8.08
CA TYR A 174 3.94 -4.55 8.43
C TYR A 174 4.96 -5.25 7.54
N GLN A 175 4.86 -5.09 6.21
CA GLN A 175 5.78 -5.70 5.26
C GLN A 175 7.21 -5.20 5.46
N ALA A 176 7.41 -3.89 5.67
CA ALA A 176 8.72 -3.33 6.01
C ALA A 176 9.31 -3.95 7.28
N SER A 177 8.49 -4.25 8.29
CA SER A 177 8.97 -4.89 9.52
C SER A 177 9.37 -6.37 9.36
N LYS A 178 8.86 -7.05 8.32
CA LYS A 178 9.04 -8.49 8.10
C LYS A 178 10.05 -8.82 7.01
N ALA A 179 10.07 -8.05 5.94
CA ALA A 179 10.79 -8.37 4.71
C ALA A 179 11.86 -7.33 4.32
N SER A 180 12.07 -6.29 5.16
CA SER A 180 13.14 -5.34 4.92
C SER A 180 14.50 -6.00 4.95
N ASN A 181 15.40 -5.46 4.16
CA ASN A 181 16.81 -5.82 4.16
C ASN A 181 17.66 -4.55 4.18
N ARG A 182 18.98 -4.72 4.07
CA ARG A 182 19.92 -3.60 4.09
C ARG A 182 19.72 -2.60 2.94
N TYR A 183 19.06 -2.99 1.85
CA TYR A 183 18.88 -2.18 0.64
C TYR A 183 17.50 -1.54 0.50
N TYR A 184 16.43 -2.21 0.92
CA TYR A 184 15.06 -1.71 0.76
C TYR A 184 14.09 -2.37 1.76
N ASP A 185 12.94 -1.74 1.95
CA ASP A 185 11.85 -2.15 2.83
C ASP A 185 10.78 -2.93 2.07
N LEU A 186 10.45 -2.47 0.86
CA LEU A 186 9.42 -3.03 -0.01
C LEU A 186 9.98 -3.23 -1.43
N ASP A 187 9.36 -4.12 -2.20
CA ASP A 187 9.56 -4.23 -3.65
C ASP A 187 8.26 -3.97 -4.41
N THR A 188 8.26 -4.16 -5.73
CA THR A 188 7.10 -3.95 -6.64
C THR A 188 6.52 -5.27 -7.15
N THR A 189 6.81 -6.39 -6.49
CA THR A 189 6.31 -7.70 -6.95
C THR A 189 4.85 -7.93 -6.51
N THR A 190 4.25 -9.04 -6.93
CA THR A 190 2.89 -9.44 -6.49
C THR A 190 2.78 -9.74 -4.99
N LYS A 191 3.90 -9.71 -4.24
CA LYS A 191 3.95 -9.88 -2.78
C LYS A 191 3.79 -8.56 -2.02
N THR A 192 3.69 -7.44 -2.73
CA THR A 192 3.61 -6.08 -2.21
C THR A 192 2.51 -5.30 -2.94
N GLN A 193 2.17 -4.13 -2.42
CA GLN A 193 1.16 -3.26 -3.02
C GLN A 193 1.64 -2.66 -4.33
N VAL A 194 0.69 -2.30 -5.20
CA VAL A 194 1.01 -1.68 -6.49
C VAL A 194 1.44 -0.23 -6.27
N TYR A 195 2.69 0.10 -6.59
CA TYR A 195 3.24 1.45 -6.51
C TYR A 195 3.67 1.92 -7.90
N LYS A 196 2.94 2.88 -8.47
CA LYS A 196 3.10 3.35 -9.85
C LYS A 196 3.65 4.79 -9.95
N GLY A 197 4.11 5.35 -8.84
CA GLY A 197 4.56 6.73 -8.78
C GLY A 197 3.43 7.72 -9.07
N LEU A 198 3.75 8.85 -9.70
CA LEU A 198 2.83 9.97 -9.90
C LEU A 198 1.63 9.65 -10.81
N GLU A 199 1.72 8.61 -11.64
CA GLU A 199 0.66 8.24 -12.61
C GLU A 199 -0.69 7.88 -11.96
N THR A 200 -0.65 7.50 -10.68
CA THR A 200 -1.83 7.09 -9.92
C THR A 200 -2.07 7.97 -8.70
N GLU A 201 -1.55 9.19 -8.72
CA GLU A 201 -1.87 10.19 -7.72
C GLU A 201 -3.04 11.06 -8.18
N PHE A 202 -3.97 11.34 -7.29
CA PHE A 202 -5.12 12.21 -7.54
C PHE A 202 -5.37 13.09 -6.31
N VAL A 203 -6.04 14.23 -6.50
CA VAL A 203 -6.41 15.12 -5.38
C VAL A 203 -7.16 14.34 -4.29
N THR A 204 -8.09 13.46 -4.68
CA THR A 204 -8.85 12.64 -3.73
C THR A 204 -8.00 11.61 -2.98
N THR A 205 -6.94 11.08 -3.60
CA THR A 205 -6.01 10.17 -2.89
C THR A 205 -5.14 10.95 -1.92
N HIS A 206 -4.76 12.18 -2.25
CA HIS A 206 -4.05 13.08 -1.33
C HIS A 206 -4.92 13.42 -0.12
N GLU A 207 -6.17 13.82 -0.35
CA GLU A 207 -7.14 14.14 0.71
C GLU A 207 -7.39 12.94 1.63
N ALA A 208 -7.55 11.73 1.09
CA ALA A 208 -7.77 10.53 1.88
C ALA A 208 -6.58 10.15 2.75
N VAL A 209 -5.36 10.23 2.19
CA VAL A 209 -4.12 9.95 2.93
C VAL A 209 -3.89 10.98 4.01
N ASN A 210 -4.03 12.27 3.70
CA ASN A 210 -3.87 13.37 4.65
C ASN A 210 -4.95 13.35 5.74
N GLY A 211 -6.19 13.03 5.39
CA GLY A 211 -7.30 12.87 6.34
C GLY A 211 -7.16 11.67 7.29
N THR A 212 -6.19 10.79 7.05
CA THR A 212 -5.87 9.62 7.88
C THR A 212 -4.40 9.59 8.28
N LEU A 213 -3.77 10.77 8.36
CA LEU A 213 -2.33 10.92 8.59
C LEU A 213 -1.87 10.10 9.80
N GLY A 214 -0.88 9.23 9.60
CA GLY A 214 -0.29 8.40 10.66
C GLY A 214 -1.22 7.31 11.24
N GLN A 215 -2.46 7.18 10.76
CA GLN A 215 -3.38 6.18 11.28
C GLN A 215 -3.11 4.78 10.71
N VAL A 216 -3.04 3.80 11.61
CA VAL A 216 -2.73 2.40 11.33
C VAL A 216 -3.58 1.47 12.20
N LEU A 217 -3.74 0.22 11.76
CA LEU A 217 -4.39 -0.83 12.54
C LEU A 217 -3.36 -1.60 13.36
N THR A 218 -3.65 -1.79 14.64
CA THR A 218 -2.78 -2.51 15.57
C THR A 218 -3.52 -3.61 16.35
N TYR A 219 -2.78 -4.61 16.79
CA TYR A 219 -3.25 -5.62 17.73
C TYR A 219 -2.16 -5.86 18.77
N ASN A 220 -2.50 -5.75 20.06
CA ASN A 220 -1.53 -5.78 21.17
C ASN A 220 -0.35 -4.81 20.96
N GLY A 221 -0.64 -3.58 20.52
CA GLY A 221 0.34 -2.53 20.29
C GLY A 221 1.26 -2.74 19.08
N LYS A 222 1.03 -3.75 18.25
CA LYS A 222 1.82 -4.05 17.05
C LYS A 222 0.99 -3.82 15.79
N VAL A 223 1.60 -3.21 14.77
CA VAL A 223 1.02 -3.08 13.43
C VAL A 223 0.64 -4.47 12.90
N ILE A 224 -0.60 -4.62 12.43
CA ILE A 224 -1.12 -5.90 11.97
C ILE A 224 -0.79 -6.19 10.50
N LEU A 225 -0.93 -7.45 10.09
CA LEU A 225 -1.07 -7.77 8.67
C LEU A 225 -2.45 -7.32 8.18
N ALA A 226 -2.53 -6.13 7.56
CA ALA A 226 -3.75 -5.61 6.96
C ALA A 226 -3.91 -6.10 5.52
N ALA A 227 -4.15 -7.41 5.33
CA ALA A 227 -4.40 -7.98 4.01
C ALA A 227 -5.69 -7.40 3.40
N PHE A 228 -5.73 -7.20 2.08
CA PHE A 228 -6.89 -6.69 1.35
C PHE A 228 -6.95 -7.25 -0.06
N HIS A 229 -8.13 -7.27 -0.66
CA HIS A 229 -8.37 -7.82 -1.99
C HIS A 229 -9.54 -7.11 -2.69
N SER A 230 -9.74 -7.38 -3.98
CA SER A 230 -10.75 -6.67 -4.78
C SER A 230 -12.19 -6.99 -4.38
N SER A 231 -12.56 -8.27 -4.40
CA SER A 231 -13.92 -8.72 -4.10
C SER A 231 -13.86 -10.14 -3.50
N SER A 232 -14.57 -10.37 -2.41
CA SER A 232 -14.55 -11.64 -1.68
C SER A 232 -15.44 -12.70 -2.30
N GLY A 233 -16.51 -12.30 -2.98
CA GLY A 233 -17.59 -13.18 -3.44
C GLY A 233 -18.71 -13.38 -2.41
N GLY A 234 -18.91 -12.38 -1.53
CA GLY A 234 -19.99 -12.31 -0.53
C GLY A 234 -19.58 -12.62 0.91
N HIS A 235 -18.37 -13.15 1.13
CA HIS A 235 -17.84 -13.40 2.47
C HIS A 235 -16.31 -13.51 2.43
N THR A 236 -15.62 -12.91 3.40
CA THR A 236 -14.17 -13.02 3.54
C THR A 236 -13.75 -14.30 4.26
N GLU A 237 -12.49 -14.69 4.17
CA GLU A 237 -11.97 -15.92 4.79
C GLU A 237 -11.24 -15.65 6.11
N ASN A 238 -11.23 -16.66 6.99
CA ASN A 238 -10.24 -16.68 8.07
C ASN A 238 -8.85 -16.90 7.47
N VAL A 239 -7.84 -16.26 8.05
CA VAL A 239 -6.47 -16.39 7.52
C VAL A 239 -5.94 -17.82 7.57
N GLU A 240 -6.35 -18.62 8.57
CA GLU A 240 -5.92 -20.01 8.71
C GLU A 240 -6.56 -20.97 7.71
N ASP A 241 -7.65 -20.55 7.11
CA ASP A 241 -8.28 -21.33 6.06
C ASP A 241 -7.50 -21.18 4.74
N VAL A 242 -6.65 -20.16 4.59
CA VAL A 242 -5.96 -19.85 3.32
C VAL A 242 -4.42 -19.83 3.42
N TRP A 243 -3.83 -19.15 4.40
CA TRP A 243 -2.38 -18.83 4.37
C TRP A 243 -1.56 -19.36 5.55
N SER A 244 -1.99 -19.13 6.79
CA SER A 244 -1.07 -19.23 7.95
C SER A 244 -1.74 -19.72 9.22
N SER A 245 -1.06 -19.67 10.35
CA SER A 245 -1.71 -19.85 11.66
C SER A 245 -2.79 -18.77 11.91
N PRO A 246 -3.77 -19.04 12.78
CA PRO A 246 -4.85 -18.10 13.07
C PRO A 246 -4.34 -16.74 13.55
N LEU A 247 -4.95 -15.67 13.03
CA LEU A 247 -4.72 -14.30 13.50
C LEU A 247 -6.04 -13.72 14.00
N PRO A 248 -6.12 -13.21 15.25
CA PRO A 248 -7.38 -12.73 15.83
C PRO A 248 -8.06 -11.62 15.04
N TYR A 249 -7.29 -10.81 14.31
CA TYR A 249 -7.79 -9.67 13.52
C TYR A 249 -8.07 -10.00 12.04
N LEU A 250 -7.78 -11.21 11.56
CA LEU A 250 -8.12 -11.66 10.19
C LEU A 250 -9.11 -12.81 10.25
N ARG A 251 -10.36 -12.47 10.57
CA ARG A 251 -11.49 -13.41 10.64
C ARG A 251 -12.42 -13.18 9.45
N GLY A 252 -13.06 -14.25 8.98
CA GLY A 252 -14.09 -14.16 7.95
C GLY A 252 -15.28 -13.32 8.45
N VAL A 253 -15.76 -12.43 7.59
CA VAL A 253 -16.94 -11.58 7.80
C VAL A 253 -17.79 -11.52 6.54
N ILE A 254 -19.08 -11.23 6.72
CA ILE A 254 -19.99 -10.94 5.61
C ILE A 254 -19.43 -9.77 4.81
N ASP A 255 -19.53 -9.88 3.48
CA ASP A 255 -19.09 -8.85 2.56
C ASP A 255 -20.23 -8.32 1.70
N TYR A 256 -20.11 -7.06 1.29
CA TYR A 256 -21.14 -6.33 0.55
C TYR A 256 -20.68 -5.97 -0.88
N ASP A 257 -19.95 -6.87 -1.51
CA ASP A 257 -19.31 -6.68 -2.81
C ASP A 257 -20.17 -7.13 -4.00
N GLN A 258 -21.47 -7.33 -3.81
CA GLN A 258 -22.38 -7.87 -4.84
C GLN A 258 -22.50 -6.96 -6.07
N THR A 259 -22.22 -5.66 -5.92
CA THR A 259 -22.20 -4.69 -7.02
C THR A 259 -20.88 -4.67 -7.78
N ALA A 260 -19.86 -5.43 -7.35
CA ALA A 260 -18.58 -5.47 -8.01
C ALA A 260 -18.71 -6.03 -9.43
N PRO A 261 -18.11 -5.41 -10.46
CA PRO A 261 -18.09 -5.96 -11.82
C PRO A 261 -17.40 -7.33 -11.92
N VAL A 262 -16.65 -7.70 -10.89
CA VAL A 262 -15.91 -8.96 -10.77
C VAL A 262 -16.53 -9.90 -9.72
N PHE A 263 -17.71 -9.57 -9.18
CA PHE A 263 -18.41 -10.38 -8.19
C PHE A 263 -18.71 -11.78 -8.73
N GLN A 264 -19.10 -11.88 -10.00
CA GLN A 264 -19.26 -13.13 -10.74
C GLN A 264 -18.37 -13.11 -11.97
N TRP A 265 -17.84 -14.28 -12.31
CA TRP A 265 -17.05 -14.47 -13.52
C TRP A 265 -17.21 -15.90 -14.01
N ASN A 266 -16.99 -16.10 -15.31
CA ASN A 266 -16.91 -17.42 -15.89
C ASN A 266 -15.64 -17.56 -16.73
N LYS A 267 -15.19 -18.80 -16.94
CA LYS A 267 -14.07 -19.12 -17.81
C LYS A 267 -14.20 -20.53 -18.34
N ALA A 268 -14.08 -20.70 -19.66
CA ALA A 268 -13.94 -22.00 -20.28
C ALA A 268 -12.46 -22.28 -20.56
N VAL A 269 -12.00 -23.49 -20.28
CA VAL A 269 -10.63 -23.93 -20.61
C VAL A 269 -10.69 -25.32 -21.23
N ASN A 270 -10.01 -25.53 -22.35
CA ASN A 270 -9.90 -26.85 -22.97
C ASN A 270 -9.04 -27.79 -22.09
N ALA A 271 -9.42 -29.06 -22.01
CA ALA A 271 -8.72 -30.08 -21.21
C ALA A 271 -7.23 -30.24 -21.58
N GLY A 272 -6.90 -30.15 -22.87
CA GLY A 272 -5.52 -30.24 -23.37
C GLY A 272 -4.71 -28.99 -23.03
N GLU A 273 -5.28 -27.82 -23.27
CA GLU A 273 -4.69 -26.52 -22.89
C GLU A 273 -4.45 -26.44 -21.38
N MET A 274 -5.44 -26.83 -20.57
CA MET A 274 -5.30 -26.90 -19.12
C MET A 274 -4.14 -27.80 -18.70
N GLY A 275 -4.00 -28.95 -19.38
CA GLY A 275 -2.89 -29.88 -19.17
C GLY A 275 -1.52 -29.26 -19.46
N GLN A 276 -1.42 -28.48 -20.54
CA GLN A 276 -0.20 -27.75 -20.93
C GLN A 276 0.15 -26.65 -19.91
N LEU A 277 -0.86 -25.88 -19.46
CA LEU A 277 -0.68 -24.81 -18.48
C LEU A 277 -0.26 -25.35 -17.10
N ILE A 278 -0.79 -26.50 -16.68
CA ILE A 278 -0.48 -27.12 -15.37
C ILE A 278 0.83 -27.91 -15.41
N GLY A 279 1.12 -28.56 -16.53
CA GLY A 279 2.30 -29.38 -16.77
C GLY A 279 2.31 -30.72 -16.02
N GLY A 280 2.71 -31.79 -16.70
CA GLY A 280 2.97 -33.10 -16.09
C GLY A 280 1.75 -33.99 -15.82
N VAL A 281 0.58 -33.65 -16.37
CA VAL A 281 -0.66 -34.44 -16.21
C VAL A 281 -1.28 -34.93 -17.54
N GLY A 282 -0.77 -34.48 -18.69
CA GLY A 282 -1.41 -34.72 -19.98
C GLY A 282 -2.77 -34.02 -20.10
N THR A 283 -3.68 -34.54 -20.93
CA THR A 283 -5.03 -33.98 -21.09
C THR A 283 -5.84 -34.17 -19.81
N VAL A 284 -6.37 -33.09 -19.24
CA VAL A 284 -7.11 -33.12 -17.97
C VAL A 284 -8.44 -33.86 -18.14
N ARG A 285 -8.73 -34.77 -17.20
CA ARG A 285 -9.97 -35.57 -17.16
C ARG A 285 -10.86 -35.20 -15.98
N SER A 286 -10.28 -34.87 -14.83
CA SER A 286 -11.04 -34.43 -13.66
C SER A 286 -10.23 -33.53 -12.75
N LEU A 287 -10.96 -32.72 -11.99
CA LEU A 287 -10.46 -31.84 -10.96
C LEU A 287 -11.12 -32.25 -9.65
N VAL A 288 -10.32 -32.71 -8.69
CA VAL A 288 -10.84 -33.23 -7.41
C VAL A 288 -10.35 -32.31 -6.29
N PRO A 289 -11.22 -31.43 -5.74
CA PRO A 289 -10.87 -30.63 -4.59
C PRO A 289 -10.38 -31.52 -3.43
N GLN A 290 -9.25 -31.15 -2.83
CA GLN A 290 -8.68 -31.87 -1.68
C GLN A 290 -8.94 -31.10 -0.38
N ARG A 291 -8.91 -29.77 -0.46
CA ARG A 291 -9.22 -28.89 0.67
C ARG A 291 -9.97 -27.67 0.17
N ILE A 292 -11.08 -27.37 0.84
CA ILE A 292 -11.94 -26.23 0.60
C ILE A 292 -12.11 -25.48 1.93
N THR A 293 -12.14 -24.15 1.90
CA THR A 293 -12.44 -23.32 3.08
C THR A 293 -13.92 -23.44 3.47
N PRO A 294 -14.32 -23.03 4.69
CA PRO A 294 -15.73 -22.98 5.08
C PRO A 294 -16.62 -22.16 4.11
N HIS A 295 -16.05 -21.18 3.41
CA HIS A 295 -16.77 -20.34 2.44
C HIS A 295 -16.54 -20.73 0.97
N GLY A 296 -15.97 -21.90 0.70
CA GLY A 296 -15.99 -22.53 -0.62
C GLY A 296 -14.77 -22.27 -1.50
N ARG A 297 -13.71 -21.62 -1.00
CA ARG A 297 -12.47 -21.44 -1.75
C ARG A 297 -11.65 -22.71 -1.78
N ILE A 298 -11.22 -23.12 -2.97
CA ILE A 298 -10.33 -24.26 -3.16
C ILE A 298 -8.92 -23.85 -2.73
N ILE A 299 -8.31 -24.64 -1.84
CA ILE A 299 -6.94 -24.43 -1.34
C ILE A 299 -5.96 -25.42 -1.96
N ASN A 300 -6.38 -26.67 -2.12
CA ASN A 300 -5.63 -27.70 -2.82
C ASN A 300 -6.55 -28.49 -3.72
N LEU A 301 -6.04 -28.82 -4.90
CA LEU A 301 -6.77 -29.56 -5.90
C LEU A 301 -5.89 -30.64 -6.51
N ARG A 302 -6.45 -31.84 -6.66
CA ARG A 302 -5.82 -32.91 -7.42
C ARG A 302 -6.32 -32.86 -8.86
N VAL A 303 -5.40 -32.62 -9.78
CA VAL A 303 -5.65 -32.65 -11.22
C VAL A 303 -5.34 -34.04 -11.70
N VAL A 304 -6.31 -34.71 -12.33
CA VAL A 304 -6.11 -36.04 -12.92
C VAL A 304 -6.22 -35.90 -14.43
N GLY A 305 -5.20 -36.35 -15.16
CA GLY A 305 -5.18 -36.36 -16.61
C GLY A 305 -4.67 -37.68 -17.18
N THR A 306 -4.49 -37.72 -18.50
CA THR A 306 -4.05 -38.93 -19.23
C THR A 306 -2.63 -39.37 -18.88
N GLY A 307 -1.77 -38.44 -18.47
CA GLY A 307 -0.37 -38.67 -18.13
C GLY A 307 -0.10 -38.89 -16.64
N GLY A 308 -1.14 -38.90 -15.80
CA GLY A 308 -1.03 -39.07 -14.36
C GLY A 308 -1.85 -38.05 -13.58
N SER A 309 -1.46 -37.79 -12.34
CA SER A 309 -2.13 -36.82 -11.48
C SER A 309 -1.15 -35.97 -10.70
N LYS A 310 -1.54 -34.71 -10.42
CA LYS A 310 -0.72 -33.74 -9.70
C LYS A 310 -1.57 -32.99 -8.69
N ASN A 311 -1.04 -32.84 -7.48
CA ASN A 311 -1.61 -31.92 -6.50
C ASN A 311 -1.07 -30.51 -6.79
N ILE A 312 -1.97 -29.54 -6.87
CA ILE A 312 -1.64 -28.13 -7.08
C ILE A 312 -2.26 -27.28 -5.96
N SER A 313 -1.56 -26.21 -5.58
CA SER A 313 -2.11 -25.20 -4.68
C SER A 313 -3.06 -24.27 -5.42
N ASP A 314 -3.87 -23.56 -4.65
CA ASP A 314 -4.71 -22.45 -5.07
C ASP A 314 -3.97 -21.39 -5.91
N ASP A 315 -2.80 -20.93 -5.46
CA ASP A 315 -2.01 -19.91 -6.15
C ASP A 315 -1.46 -20.44 -7.48
N GLN A 316 -1.00 -21.70 -7.53
CA GLN A 316 -0.57 -22.33 -8.76
C GLN A 316 -1.72 -22.46 -9.76
N LEU A 317 -2.90 -22.89 -9.29
CA LEU A 317 -4.09 -23.03 -10.11
C LEU A 317 -4.53 -21.68 -10.68
N ARG A 318 -4.64 -20.66 -9.81
CA ARG A 318 -5.07 -19.32 -10.19
C ARG A 318 -4.11 -18.70 -11.21
N LYS A 319 -2.80 -18.85 -11.02
CA LYS A 319 -1.78 -18.34 -11.95
C LYS A 319 -1.79 -19.09 -13.27
N ALA A 320 -1.76 -20.43 -13.23
CA ALA A 320 -1.71 -21.25 -14.43
C ALA A 320 -2.93 -21.00 -15.33
N LEU A 321 -4.12 -20.88 -14.74
CA LEU A 321 -5.36 -20.71 -15.48
C LEU A 321 -5.85 -19.27 -15.54
N GLY A 322 -5.11 -18.29 -15.02
CA GLY A 322 -5.53 -16.88 -14.96
C GLY A 322 -6.94 -16.69 -14.36
N LEU A 323 -7.25 -17.38 -13.26
CA LEU A 323 -8.54 -17.23 -12.57
C LEU A 323 -8.55 -15.96 -11.72
N LYS A 324 -9.74 -15.36 -11.50
CA LYS A 324 -9.86 -14.19 -10.62
C LYS A 324 -9.79 -14.58 -9.14
N SER A 325 -10.36 -15.73 -8.79
CA SER A 325 -10.34 -16.28 -7.43
C SER A 325 -10.31 -17.81 -7.45
N THR A 326 -10.20 -18.43 -6.28
CA THR A 326 -10.39 -19.88 -6.10
C THR A 326 -11.77 -20.23 -5.53
N LEU A 327 -12.69 -19.26 -5.51
CA LEU A 327 -14.09 -19.47 -5.18
C LEU A 327 -14.85 -19.74 -6.49
N PHE A 328 -14.97 -21.01 -6.87
CA PHE A 328 -15.66 -21.40 -8.09
C PHE A 328 -16.23 -22.82 -8.01
N THR A 329 -17.22 -23.07 -8.86
CA THR A 329 -17.64 -24.42 -9.25
C THR A 329 -17.11 -24.73 -10.63
N VAL A 330 -16.89 -26.01 -10.92
CA VAL A 330 -16.42 -26.46 -12.24
C VAL A 330 -17.27 -27.60 -12.75
N SER A 331 -17.70 -27.49 -14.00
CA SER A 331 -18.32 -28.57 -14.76
C SER A 331 -17.47 -28.91 -15.98
N SER A 332 -17.59 -30.13 -16.48
CA SER A 332 -16.88 -30.56 -17.69
C SER A 332 -17.86 -31.11 -18.72
N ASN A 333 -17.75 -30.65 -19.96
CA ASN A 333 -18.52 -31.15 -21.08
C ASN A 333 -17.64 -31.20 -22.34
N ASN A 334 -17.61 -32.33 -23.04
CA ASN A 334 -16.86 -32.51 -24.29
C ASN A 334 -15.39 -32.03 -24.24
N GLY A 335 -14.71 -32.28 -23.11
CA GLY A 335 -13.31 -31.88 -22.94
C GLY A 335 -13.11 -30.38 -22.70
N ILE A 336 -14.17 -29.62 -22.42
CA ILE A 336 -14.11 -28.22 -21.97
C ILE A 336 -14.50 -28.20 -20.49
N PHE A 337 -13.68 -27.53 -19.68
CA PHE A 337 -13.96 -27.25 -18.27
C PHE A 337 -14.52 -25.84 -18.14
N GLN A 338 -15.76 -25.74 -17.70
CA GLN A 338 -16.47 -24.50 -17.45
C GLN A 338 -16.34 -24.15 -15.96
N PHE A 339 -15.66 -23.06 -15.67
CA PHE A 339 -15.52 -22.49 -14.34
C PHE A 339 -16.53 -21.36 -14.17
N ASP A 340 -17.35 -21.45 -13.13
CA ASP A 340 -18.26 -20.39 -12.72
C ASP A 340 -17.86 -19.96 -11.32
N GLY A 341 -17.31 -18.76 -11.21
CA GLY A 341 -16.64 -18.28 -10.01
C GLY A 341 -17.16 -16.96 -9.51
N ARG A 342 -16.75 -16.64 -8.27
CA ARG A 342 -17.11 -15.40 -7.59
C ARG A 342 -15.91 -14.71 -6.98
N GLY A 343 -15.98 -13.39 -6.93
CA GLY A 343 -14.96 -12.51 -6.37
C GLY A 343 -13.64 -12.50 -7.13
N TYR A 344 -12.74 -11.64 -6.66
CA TYR A 344 -11.40 -11.43 -7.20
C TYR A 344 -10.41 -11.19 -6.06
N GLY A 345 -9.47 -12.12 -5.91
CA GLY A 345 -8.37 -12.04 -4.95
C GLY A 345 -8.42 -13.19 -3.93
N HIS A 346 -7.67 -13.06 -2.85
CA HIS A 346 -7.49 -14.12 -1.86
C HIS A 346 -8.64 -14.25 -0.85
N GLY A 347 -9.50 -13.25 -0.70
CA GLY A 347 -10.64 -13.32 0.20
C GLY A 347 -10.35 -12.95 1.66
N ILE A 348 -9.09 -12.79 2.06
CA ILE A 348 -8.70 -12.42 3.44
C ILE A 348 -8.70 -10.89 3.65
N GLY A 349 -9.21 -10.45 4.81
CA GLY A 349 -9.17 -9.06 5.27
C GLY A 349 -10.13 -8.15 4.51
N LEU A 350 -9.73 -6.91 4.22
CA LEU A 350 -10.60 -5.91 3.62
C LEU A 350 -10.95 -6.25 2.16
N SER A 351 -12.23 -6.16 1.81
CA SER A 351 -12.73 -6.22 0.44
C SER A 351 -12.90 -4.79 -0.10
N GLN A 352 -12.24 -4.47 -1.21
CA GLN A 352 -12.26 -3.12 -1.80
C GLN A 352 -13.66 -2.75 -2.29
N TRP A 353 -14.35 -3.66 -2.98
CA TRP A 353 -15.70 -3.40 -3.45
C TRP A 353 -16.75 -3.41 -2.32
N GLY A 354 -16.57 -4.25 -1.30
CA GLY A 354 -17.43 -4.17 -0.10
C GLY A 354 -17.22 -2.87 0.68
N THR A 355 -15.98 -2.40 0.77
CA THR A 355 -15.62 -1.08 1.33
C THR A 355 -16.26 0.06 0.54
N HIS A 356 -16.20 -0.01 -0.79
CA HIS A 356 -16.87 0.94 -1.68
C HIS A 356 -18.38 1.00 -1.40
N TYR A 357 -19.04 -0.15 -1.34
CA TYR A 357 -20.48 -0.22 -1.05
C TYR A 357 -20.82 0.33 0.33
N LEU A 358 -20.11 -0.09 1.39
CA LEU A 358 -20.35 0.40 2.75
C LEU A 358 -20.20 1.91 2.85
N ALA A 359 -19.18 2.48 2.18
CA ALA A 359 -18.99 3.92 2.12
C ALA A 359 -20.10 4.63 1.33
N GLN A 360 -20.65 4.02 0.26
CA GLN A 360 -21.84 4.53 -0.43
C GLN A 360 -23.08 4.55 0.47
N GLN A 361 -23.17 3.64 1.43
CA GLN A 361 -24.22 3.63 2.46
C GLN A 361 -23.95 4.62 3.61
N GLY A 362 -22.87 5.40 3.54
CA GLY A 362 -22.53 6.42 4.54
C GLY A 362 -21.78 5.88 5.77
N MET A 363 -21.29 4.65 5.73
CA MET A 363 -20.46 4.11 6.81
C MET A 363 -19.10 4.84 6.83
N PRO A 364 -18.66 5.37 8.00
CA PRO A 364 -17.37 6.05 8.10
C PRO A 364 -16.20 5.05 8.06
N TYR A 365 -15.03 5.52 7.63
CA TYR A 365 -13.86 4.69 7.35
C TYR A 365 -13.39 3.84 8.54
N ASP A 366 -13.49 4.39 9.75
CA ASP A 366 -13.10 3.74 10.99
C ASP A 366 -13.99 2.51 11.28
N GLN A 367 -15.30 2.64 11.07
CA GLN A 367 -16.24 1.53 11.16
C GLN A 367 -16.02 0.49 10.04
N ILE A 368 -15.71 0.93 8.82
CA ILE A 368 -15.43 0.02 7.71
C ILE A 368 -14.19 -0.83 8.02
N VAL A 369 -13.08 -0.23 8.45
CA VAL A 369 -11.88 -1.01 8.79
C VAL A 369 -12.14 -1.90 10.00
N SER A 370 -12.88 -1.45 11.01
CA SER A 370 -13.26 -2.30 12.15
C SER A 370 -14.15 -3.49 11.77
N HIS A 371 -15.00 -3.36 10.74
CA HIS A 371 -15.79 -4.48 10.22
C HIS A 371 -14.89 -5.60 9.68
N TYR A 372 -13.90 -5.26 8.85
CA TYR A 372 -12.99 -6.24 8.24
C TYR A 372 -11.88 -6.73 9.18
N TYR A 373 -11.52 -5.96 10.20
CA TYR A 373 -10.46 -6.27 11.15
C TYR A 373 -10.97 -6.26 12.61
N LYS A 374 -11.99 -7.08 12.91
CA LYS A 374 -12.80 -7.10 14.16
C LYS A 374 -12.07 -6.88 15.50
N ASN A 375 -10.84 -7.36 15.64
CA ASN A 375 -10.09 -7.28 16.90
C ASN A 375 -8.93 -6.28 16.85
N ALA A 376 -8.72 -5.60 15.73
CA ALA A 376 -7.70 -4.58 15.59
C ALA A 376 -8.21 -3.22 16.11
N GLN A 377 -7.26 -2.39 16.54
CA GLN A 377 -7.51 -1.03 16.99
C GLN A 377 -6.96 -0.06 15.96
N LEU A 378 -7.77 0.93 15.59
CA LEU A 378 -7.30 2.09 14.85
C LEU A 378 -6.51 2.99 15.81
N THR A 379 -5.25 3.23 15.47
CA THR A 379 -4.32 4.02 16.30
C THR A 379 -3.56 4.98 15.42
N THR A 380 -3.14 6.12 15.97
CA THR A 380 -2.24 7.05 15.28
C THR A 380 -0.82 6.75 15.76
N LEU A 381 0.13 6.63 14.83
CA LEU A 381 1.54 6.58 15.17
C LEU A 381 1.91 7.85 15.97
N ASN A 382 2.88 7.76 16.87
CA ASN A 382 3.42 8.93 17.59
C ASN A 382 4.69 9.46 16.91
#